data_AF-J2HGJ2-F1
#
_entry.id   AF-J2HGJ2-F1
#
_cell.length_a   1.000
_cell.length_b   1.000
_cell.length_c   1.000
_cell.angle_alpha   90.00
_cell.angle_beta   90.00
_cell.angle_gamma   90.00
#
_symmetry.space_group_name_H-M   'P 1'
#
loop_
_entity.id
_entity.type
_entity.pdbx_description
1 polymer ?
#
loop_
_entity_poly.entity_id
_entity_poly.type
_entity_poly.pdbx_seq_one_letter_code
_entity_poly.pdbx_strand_id
1 'polypeptide(L)'
;MARRRVALALLVALAALTALPTSALAAARPLRVLYLDQSVGWKHAPVARPAGGGPSSSNLAPSETAMIAIGQESGAFQAEVTQDAREITPERLAGIDVLVFYTTGALPISPQAWAAVQQRVAAGKLGFVGLHSATDTGWDYTGPGEPYTRFINGHFAGHPWTQGTPVRIETLDPDFPAVAMWPVSFDYAEEIYQHSDFDPARVRVLQTLDFAGTPLRRPYAVPVTWARQVGKGRLFFTNLGHTPSTWDDPRFRKQVAEAVKWTAGRTPGSATPDVFRQTMWQFKALLAYEPVAGRDDRAILARVSKMDPVWQNAAAERIAGLREVYPKKPDSDRAPFEAAYRAVLADVLARGGVR
;
A
#
# COMPACT_ATOMS: atom_id res chain seq x y z
N MET A 1 -55.11 72.60 17.73
CA MET A 1 -55.72 71.30 18.04
C MET A 1 -55.09 70.21 17.19
N ALA A 2 -54.31 69.35 17.83
CA ALA A 2 -54.33 67.90 17.71
C ALA A 2 -54.11 67.18 16.35
N ARG A 3 -52.96 66.46 16.30
CA ARG A 3 -52.78 65.03 15.89
C ARG A 3 -52.95 64.73 14.38
N ARG A 4 -52.19 63.88 13.69
CA ARG A 4 -51.14 62.86 13.96
C ARG A 4 -50.64 62.40 12.56
N ARG A 5 -49.33 62.14 12.41
CA ARG A 5 -48.65 61.04 11.64
C ARG A 5 -48.94 60.96 10.11
N VAL A 6 -47.96 60.81 9.22
CA VAL A 6 -47.25 59.55 8.90
C VAL A 6 -45.91 59.87 8.21
N ALA A 7 -44.92 59.02 8.51
CA ALA A 7 -43.53 59.08 8.10
C ALA A 7 -43.29 58.80 6.60
N LEU A 8 -42.17 59.31 6.07
CA LEU A 8 -41.47 58.67 4.96
C LEU A 8 -39.97 58.66 5.25
N ALA A 9 -39.47 57.44 5.45
CA ALA A 9 -38.07 57.11 5.60
C ALA A 9 -37.38 57.15 4.23
N LEU A 10 -36.16 57.66 4.17
CA LEU A 10 -35.24 57.40 3.07
C LEU A 10 -33.90 56.97 3.65
N LEU A 11 -33.56 55.73 3.33
CA LEU A 11 -32.41 54.96 3.78
C LEU A 11 -31.10 55.65 3.38
N VAL A 12 -30.24 55.92 4.36
CA VAL A 12 -28.80 56.01 4.15
C VAL A 12 -28.24 54.61 4.31
N ALA A 13 -28.00 53.91 3.20
CA ALA A 13 -27.28 52.65 3.21
C ALA A 13 -25.80 52.92 3.47
N LEU A 14 -25.39 52.88 4.73
CA LEU A 14 -23.99 52.91 5.13
C LEU A 14 -23.38 51.54 4.82
N ALA A 15 -22.67 51.44 3.69
CA ALA A 15 -21.88 50.25 3.35
C ALA A 15 -20.66 50.19 4.29
N ALA A 16 -20.85 49.59 5.46
CA ALA A 16 -19.74 49.16 6.31
C ALA A 16 -19.08 47.95 5.62
N LEU A 17 -17.98 48.19 4.90
CA LEU A 17 -17.06 47.12 4.50
C LEU A 17 -16.50 46.49 5.77
N THR A 18 -17.07 45.36 6.18
CA THR A 18 -16.44 44.45 7.14
C THR A 18 -15.27 43.79 6.40
N ALA A 19 -14.06 44.32 6.61
CA ALA A 19 -12.84 43.61 6.25
C ALA A 19 -12.78 42.34 7.09
N LEU A 20 -13.25 41.23 6.53
CA LEU A 20 -13.04 39.90 7.10
C LEU A 20 -11.52 39.68 7.13
N PRO A 21 -10.91 39.35 8.28
CA PRO A 21 -9.52 38.94 8.29
C PRO A 21 -9.44 37.65 7.47
N THR A 22 -8.85 37.74 6.28
CA THR A 22 -8.28 36.56 5.62
C THR A 22 -7.16 36.08 6.51
N SER A 23 -7.48 35.18 7.43
CA SER A 23 -6.48 34.33 8.08
C SER A 23 -5.76 33.60 6.96
N ALA A 24 -4.59 34.09 6.57
CA ALA A 24 -3.66 33.31 5.77
C ALA A 24 -3.48 32.00 6.55
N LEU A 25 -4.02 30.90 6.02
CA LEU A 25 -3.78 29.57 6.56
C LEU A 25 -2.27 29.42 6.60
N ALA A 26 -1.70 29.45 7.81
CA ALA A 26 -0.28 29.22 8.00
C ALA A 26 0.06 27.91 7.29
N ALA A 27 1.02 27.97 6.36
CA ALA A 27 1.44 26.77 5.64
C ALA A 27 1.77 25.68 6.67
N ALA A 28 1.16 24.50 6.51
CA ALA A 28 1.38 23.41 7.44
C ALA A 28 2.88 23.10 7.50
N ARG A 29 3.44 22.98 8.72
CA ARG A 29 4.85 22.62 8.87
C ARG A 29 5.16 21.33 8.09
N PRO A 30 6.37 21.18 7.52
CA PRO A 30 6.81 19.92 6.95
C PRO A 30 6.63 18.79 7.97
N LEU A 31 6.15 17.64 7.48
CA LEU A 31 6.05 16.42 8.29
C LEU A 31 7.45 15.93 8.65
N ARG A 32 7.59 15.36 9.84
CA ARG A 32 8.84 14.68 10.26
C ARG A 32 8.71 13.20 9.97
N VAL A 33 9.55 12.71 9.05
CA VAL A 33 9.63 11.31 8.66
C VAL A 33 10.84 10.68 9.31
N LEU A 34 10.66 9.53 9.96
CA LEU A 34 11.77 8.64 10.30
C LEU A 34 11.77 7.49 9.29
N TYR A 35 12.81 7.41 8.46
CA TYR A 35 13.03 6.35 7.51
C TYR A 35 14.01 5.33 8.10
N LEU A 36 13.49 4.13 8.38
CA LEU A 36 14.28 2.99 8.84
C LEU A 36 14.48 2.03 7.66
N ASP A 37 15.73 1.80 7.29
CA ASP A 37 16.10 0.95 6.15
C ASP A 37 17.06 -0.19 6.55
N GLN A 38 16.95 -0.67 7.79
CA GLN A 38 17.77 -1.78 8.29
C GLN A 38 17.42 -3.12 7.64
N SER A 39 18.44 -3.78 7.08
CA SER A 39 18.39 -5.19 6.68
C SER A 39 19.07 -6.10 7.71
N VAL A 40 18.32 -7.07 8.25
CA VAL A 40 18.84 -8.22 8.99
C VAL A 40 18.77 -9.43 8.06
N GLY A 41 19.93 -9.87 7.54
CA GLY A 41 20.00 -10.91 6.52
C GLY A 41 20.29 -10.32 5.14
N TRP A 42 19.41 -10.59 4.16
CA TRP A 42 19.59 -10.10 2.79
C TRP A 42 19.50 -8.57 2.75
N LYS A 43 20.40 -7.95 1.98
CA LYS A 43 20.49 -6.49 1.85
C LYS A 43 20.25 -6.09 0.40
N HIS A 44 19.20 -5.31 0.18
CA HIS A 44 18.84 -4.80 -1.14
C HIS A 44 19.77 -3.66 -1.56
N ALA A 45 19.98 -3.53 -2.87
CA ALA A 45 20.85 -2.48 -3.41
C ALA A 45 20.44 -1.04 -3.01
N PRO A 46 19.13 -0.68 -2.97
CA PRO A 46 18.73 0.68 -2.60
C PRO A 46 19.11 1.08 -1.17
N VAL A 47 19.19 0.13 -0.24
CA VAL A 47 19.51 0.36 1.18
C VAL A 47 20.98 0.08 1.51
N ALA A 48 21.81 -0.23 0.51
CA ALA A 48 23.22 -0.49 0.71
C ALA A 48 24.00 0.83 0.78
N ARG A 49 24.39 1.23 2.00
CA ARG A 49 25.36 2.32 2.19
C ARG A 49 26.74 1.94 1.62
N PRO A 50 27.46 2.88 0.97
CA PRO A 50 28.84 2.67 0.54
C PRO A 50 29.77 2.29 1.71
N ALA A 51 30.89 1.62 1.41
CA ALA A 51 31.90 1.26 2.41
C ALA A 51 32.37 2.49 3.21
N GLY A 52 32.40 2.38 4.55
CA GLY A 52 32.67 3.50 5.46
C GLY A 52 31.44 4.31 5.88
N GLY A 53 30.25 3.94 5.41
CA GLY A 53 28.96 4.55 5.76
C GLY A 53 28.47 4.22 7.18
N GLY A 54 28.91 4.99 8.18
CA GLY A 54 28.31 4.98 9.52
C GLY A 54 27.12 5.96 9.64
N PRO A 55 26.32 5.86 10.72
CA PRO A 55 25.16 6.75 10.99
C PRO A 55 25.48 8.25 11.01
N SER A 56 26.75 8.64 11.09
CA SER A 56 27.23 10.03 11.11
C SER A 56 28.01 10.45 9.87
N SER A 57 28.09 9.62 8.82
CA SER A 57 28.92 9.90 7.64
C SER A 57 28.10 10.32 6.43
N SER A 58 28.69 11.15 5.57
CA SER A 58 28.19 11.64 4.27
C SER A 58 27.89 10.55 3.21
N ASN A 59 27.77 9.29 3.62
CA ASN A 59 27.65 8.12 2.77
C ASN A 59 26.29 7.44 2.98
N LEU A 60 25.24 8.14 2.54
CA LEU A 60 23.87 7.63 2.52
C LEU A 60 23.71 6.51 1.48
N ALA A 61 22.75 5.61 1.71
CA ALA A 61 22.30 4.66 0.71
C ALA A 61 21.46 5.37 -0.37
N PRO A 62 21.35 4.81 -1.58
CA PRO A 62 20.54 5.40 -2.66
C PRO A 62 19.11 5.76 -2.24
N SER A 63 18.42 4.89 -1.49
CA SER A 63 17.05 5.15 -1.02
C SER A 63 17.00 6.23 0.05
N GLU A 64 18.01 6.35 0.92
CA GLU A 64 18.10 7.40 1.92
C GLU A 64 18.27 8.78 1.27
N THR A 65 19.18 8.88 0.29
CA THR A 65 19.34 10.08 -0.53
C THR A 65 18.03 10.43 -1.25
N ALA A 66 17.37 9.44 -1.85
CA ALA A 66 16.12 9.65 -2.54
C ALA A 66 14.98 10.09 -1.59
N MET A 67 14.84 9.50 -0.41
CA MET A 67 13.83 9.88 0.59
C MET A 67 13.99 11.33 1.04
N ILE A 68 15.22 11.78 1.28
CA ILE A 68 15.52 13.17 1.62
C ILE A 68 15.15 14.09 0.44
N ALA A 69 15.58 13.75 -0.77
CA ALA A 69 15.29 14.53 -1.97
C ALA A 69 13.78 14.64 -2.25
N ILE A 70 13.03 13.52 -2.15
CA ILE A 70 11.57 13.51 -2.32
C ILE A 70 10.89 14.47 -1.32
N GLY A 71 11.32 14.44 -0.05
CA GLY A 71 10.79 15.34 0.98
C GLY A 71 11.05 16.81 0.67
N GLN A 72 12.28 17.13 0.27
CA GLN A 72 12.71 18.49 -0.09
C GLN A 72 12.01 19.02 -1.35
N GLU A 73 12.04 18.25 -2.44
CA GLU A 73 11.45 18.63 -3.73
C GLU A 73 9.93 18.80 -3.65
N SER A 74 9.25 17.95 -2.87
CA SER A 74 7.80 18.07 -2.68
C SER A 74 7.40 19.13 -1.66
N GLY A 75 8.33 19.58 -0.81
CA GLY A 75 8.07 20.44 0.34
C GLY A 75 7.19 19.79 1.43
N ALA A 76 6.88 18.49 1.32
CA ALA A 76 5.90 17.83 2.16
C ALA A 76 6.47 17.35 3.50
N PHE A 77 7.74 16.97 3.54
CA PHE A 77 8.36 16.37 4.71
C PHE A 77 9.88 16.56 4.77
N GLN A 78 10.43 16.38 5.96
CA GLN A 78 11.86 16.24 6.20
C GLN A 78 12.10 14.80 6.67
N ALA A 79 13.04 14.10 6.04
CA ALA A 79 13.40 12.73 6.38
C ALA A 79 14.65 12.70 7.26
N GLU A 80 14.52 12.05 8.41
CA GLU A 80 15.63 11.53 9.21
C GLU A 80 15.80 10.06 8.87
N VAL A 81 17.02 9.60 8.61
CA VAL A 81 17.30 8.23 8.15
C VAL A 81 18.10 7.45 9.20
N THR A 82 17.86 6.14 9.30
CA THR A 82 18.60 5.26 10.20
C THR A 82 18.58 3.80 9.72
N GLN A 83 19.69 3.09 9.95
CA GLN A 83 19.82 1.64 9.76
C GLN A 83 19.85 0.87 11.10
N ASP A 84 19.42 1.52 12.20
CA ASP A 84 19.37 0.91 13.53
C ASP A 84 17.95 0.97 14.12
N ALA A 85 17.24 -0.15 14.04
CA ALA A 85 15.88 -0.29 14.55
C ALA A 85 15.79 -0.19 16.08
N ARG A 86 16.91 -0.28 16.81
CA ARG A 86 16.94 -0.01 18.27
C ARG A 86 16.64 1.45 18.59
N GLU A 87 16.79 2.33 17.60
CA GLU A 87 16.44 3.74 17.72
C GLU A 87 14.93 4.00 17.66
N ILE A 88 14.12 2.98 17.34
CA ILE A 88 12.67 3.05 17.47
C ILE A 88 12.33 2.96 18.96
N THR A 89 12.20 4.12 19.60
CA THR A 89 11.78 4.25 21.00
C THR A 89 10.58 5.18 21.13
N PRO A 90 9.77 5.08 22.21
CA PRO A 90 8.67 6.01 22.47
C PRO A 90 9.10 7.49 22.44
N GLU A 91 10.29 7.79 22.97
CA GLU A 91 10.85 9.13 23.06
C GLU A 91 11.17 9.68 21.68
N ARG A 92 11.86 8.89 20.83
CA ARG A 92 12.16 9.31 19.46
C ARG A 92 10.89 9.48 18.65
N LEU A 93 9.95 8.55 18.76
CA LEU A 93 8.68 8.60 18.04
C LEU A 93 7.79 9.78 18.46
N ALA A 94 8.04 10.42 19.60
CA ALA A 94 7.22 11.54 20.09
C ALA A 94 7.14 12.69 19.08
N GLY A 95 8.25 12.98 18.40
CA GLY A 95 8.36 14.05 17.40
C GLY A 95 8.20 13.62 15.95
N ILE A 96 7.93 12.34 15.68
CA ILE A 96 7.79 11.79 14.33
C ILE A 96 6.32 11.73 13.93
N ASP A 97 6.03 12.23 12.73
CA ASP A 97 4.68 12.23 12.15
C ASP A 97 4.44 10.96 11.31
N VAL A 98 5.46 10.44 10.62
CA VAL A 98 5.37 9.21 9.81
C VAL A 98 6.63 8.34 9.98
N LEU A 99 6.42 7.05 10.22
CA LEU A 99 7.47 6.03 10.24
C LEU A 99 7.46 5.28 8.89
N VAL A 100 8.59 5.26 8.19
CA VAL A 100 8.74 4.61 6.89
C VAL A 100 9.71 3.44 7.04
N PHE A 101 9.30 2.24 6.65
CA PHE A 101 10.12 1.03 6.66
C PHE A 101 10.49 0.63 5.24
N TYR A 102 11.79 0.44 5.00
CA TYR A 102 12.32 -0.43 3.95
C TYR A 102 13.25 -1.42 4.65
N THR A 103 12.68 -2.40 5.33
CA THR A 103 13.42 -3.25 6.25
C THR A 103 13.38 -4.70 5.82
N THR A 104 14.24 -5.54 6.39
CA THR A 104 14.23 -6.99 6.15
C THR A 104 14.63 -7.75 7.41
N GLY A 105 14.04 -8.92 7.61
CA GLY A 105 14.39 -9.88 8.65
C GLY A 105 13.93 -9.51 10.07
N ALA A 106 14.57 -10.15 11.05
CA ALA A 106 14.26 -10.02 12.47
C ALA A 106 14.89 -8.76 13.07
N LEU A 107 14.18 -7.64 12.95
CA LEU A 107 14.62 -6.36 13.51
C LEU A 107 14.72 -6.41 15.04
N PRO A 108 15.72 -5.76 15.64
CA PRO A 108 15.87 -5.66 17.09
C PRO A 108 14.93 -4.61 17.73
N ILE A 109 13.64 -4.65 17.38
CA ILE A 109 12.62 -3.76 17.96
C ILE A 109 12.05 -4.42 19.22
N SER A 110 12.14 -3.75 20.37
CA SER A 110 11.63 -4.31 21.62
C SER A 110 10.10 -4.42 21.62
N PRO A 111 9.52 -5.32 22.43
CA PRO A 111 8.06 -5.41 22.52
C PRO A 111 7.38 -4.11 22.97
N GLN A 112 8.04 -3.33 23.84
CA GLN A 112 7.53 -2.03 24.27
C GLN A 112 7.56 -1.00 23.14
N ALA A 113 8.64 -0.96 22.35
CA ALA A 113 8.76 -0.06 21.20
C ALA A 113 7.68 -0.37 20.15
N TRP A 114 7.47 -1.64 19.81
CA TRP A 114 6.43 -2.02 18.85
C TRP A 114 5.02 -1.72 19.37
N ALA A 115 4.75 -1.95 20.64
CA ALA A 115 3.48 -1.56 21.25
C ALA A 115 3.24 -0.04 21.16
N ALA A 116 4.28 0.77 21.36
CA ALA A 116 4.20 2.22 21.23
C ALA A 116 3.92 2.67 19.78
N VAL A 117 4.55 2.04 18.78
CA VAL A 117 4.23 2.27 17.36
C VAL A 117 2.74 2.02 17.11
N GLN A 118 2.26 0.83 17.45
CA GLN A 118 0.86 0.45 17.23
C GLN A 118 -0.12 1.41 17.91
N GLN A 119 0.14 1.78 19.18
CA GLN A 119 -0.72 2.72 19.91
C GLN A 119 -0.74 4.11 19.28
N ARG A 120 0.42 4.63 18.86
CA ARG A 120 0.49 5.95 18.21
C ARG A 120 -0.22 5.97 16.86
N VAL A 121 -0.06 4.90 16.07
CA VAL A 121 -0.79 4.74 14.81
C VAL A 121 -2.29 4.65 15.08
N ALA A 122 -2.72 3.78 16.00
CA ALA A 122 -4.13 3.66 16.37
C ALA A 122 -4.74 4.99 16.88
N ALA A 123 -3.94 5.83 17.55
CA ALA A 123 -4.35 7.15 18.01
C ALA A 123 -4.35 8.25 16.92
N GLY A 124 -3.86 7.95 15.70
CA GLY A 124 -3.72 8.92 14.61
C GLY A 124 -2.57 9.91 14.81
N LYS A 125 -1.61 9.59 15.69
CA LYS A 125 -0.43 10.42 16.00
C LYS A 125 0.82 10.03 15.21
N LEU A 126 0.75 8.92 14.48
CA LEU A 126 1.83 8.39 13.64
C LEU A 126 1.21 7.75 12.39
N GLY A 127 1.69 8.12 11.21
CA GLY A 127 1.45 7.39 9.96
C GLY A 127 2.48 6.28 9.78
N PHE A 128 2.15 5.22 9.04
CA PHE A 128 3.10 4.15 8.72
C PHE A 128 3.17 3.90 7.21
N VAL A 129 4.38 3.82 6.66
CA VAL A 129 4.61 3.46 5.25
C VAL A 129 5.56 2.28 5.19
N GLY A 130 5.18 1.21 4.51
CA GLY A 130 6.09 0.11 4.14
C GLY A 130 6.45 0.18 2.66
N LEU A 131 7.73 0.02 2.35
CA LEU A 131 8.26 0.00 0.99
C LEU A 131 8.92 -1.35 0.72
N HIS A 132 8.66 -1.90 -0.46
CA HIS A 132 9.22 -3.13 -1.00
C HIS A 132 9.38 -4.24 0.05
N SER A 133 10.60 -4.42 0.57
CA SER A 133 10.97 -5.53 1.45
C SER A 133 10.37 -5.44 2.84
N ALA A 134 9.65 -4.37 3.18
CA ALA A 134 8.98 -4.23 4.47
C ALA A 134 8.10 -5.45 4.80
N THR A 135 7.51 -6.16 3.84
CA THR A 135 6.75 -7.40 4.10
C THR A 135 7.62 -8.64 4.32
N ASP A 136 8.92 -8.57 4.07
CA ASP A 136 9.96 -9.54 4.47
C ASP A 136 10.60 -9.18 5.83
N THR A 137 9.91 -8.36 6.62
CA THR A 137 10.27 -8.06 8.01
C THR A 137 9.39 -8.83 8.97
N GLY A 138 9.97 -9.35 10.05
CA GLY A 138 9.23 -10.02 11.11
C GLY A 138 10.16 -10.51 12.22
N TRP A 139 9.69 -10.42 13.46
CA TRP A 139 10.39 -10.92 14.65
C TRP A 139 9.38 -11.52 15.63
N ASP A 140 9.86 -12.35 16.54
CA ASP A 140 9.03 -12.96 17.58
C ASP A 140 8.48 -11.86 18.50
N TYR A 141 7.17 -11.64 18.43
CA TYR A 141 6.49 -10.60 19.19
C TYR A 141 5.58 -11.20 20.26
N THR A 142 5.92 -10.97 21.52
CA THR A 142 5.17 -11.44 22.70
C THR A 142 4.46 -10.30 23.46
N GLY A 143 4.45 -9.09 22.90
CA GLY A 143 3.80 -7.92 23.51
C GLY A 143 2.31 -7.75 23.15
N PRO A 144 1.67 -6.66 23.61
CA PRO A 144 0.26 -6.39 23.35
C PRO A 144 -0.03 -5.90 21.93
N GLY A 145 -1.21 -6.22 21.40
CA GLY A 145 -1.61 -5.83 20.05
C GLY A 145 -1.32 -6.93 19.05
N GLU A 146 -0.89 -6.57 17.84
CA GLU A 146 -0.66 -7.51 16.75
C GLU A 146 0.82 -7.62 16.35
N PRO A 147 1.28 -8.80 15.91
CA PRO A 147 2.61 -8.95 15.34
C PRO A 147 2.75 -8.12 14.06
N TYR A 148 3.99 -7.77 13.71
CA TYR A 148 4.29 -6.90 12.57
C TYR A 148 3.67 -7.39 11.24
N THR A 149 3.75 -8.69 10.94
CA THR A 149 3.21 -9.28 9.71
C THR A 149 1.70 -9.08 9.59
N ARG A 150 0.98 -9.21 10.70
CA ARG A 150 -0.47 -8.91 10.78
C ARG A 150 -0.73 -7.42 10.67
N PHE A 151 0.15 -6.56 11.20
CA PHE A 151 0.07 -5.11 11.08
C PHE A 151 0.22 -4.60 9.64
N ILE A 152 1.27 -5.02 8.95
CA ILE A 152 1.50 -4.64 7.55
C ILE A 152 0.55 -5.34 6.57
N ASN A 153 -0.11 -6.42 7.02
CA ASN A 153 -1.08 -7.23 6.27
C ASN A 153 -0.44 -8.04 5.14
N GLY A 154 0.71 -8.66 5.42
CA GLY A 154 1.37 -9.57 4.50
C GLY A 154 2.67 -10.08 5.07
N HIS A 155 2.95 -11.36 4.88
CA HIS A 155 4.24 -11.97 5.18
C HIS A 155 4.86 -12.49 3.89
N PHE A 156 6.15 -12.24 3.68
CA PHE A 156 6.87 -12.70 2.50
C PHE A 156 6.69 -14.20 2.26
N ALA A 157 6.23 -14.55 1.06
CA ALA A 157 6.01 -15.94 0.63
C ALA A 157 6.66 -16.22 -0.73
N GLY A 158 7.73 -15.48 -1.04
CA GLY A 158 8.53 -15.62 -2.26
C GLY A 158 8.39 -14.46 -3.24
N HIS A 159 9.25 -14.49 -4.25
CA HIS A 159 9.48 -13.41 -5.21
C HIS A 159 9.64 -13.97 -6.63
N PRO A 160 8.60 -14.62 -7.18
CA PRO A 160 8.74 -15.31 -8.47
C PRO A 160 8.99 -14.33 -9.63
N TRP A 161 8.56 -13.08 -9.50
CA TRP A 161 8.98 -11.98 -10.37
C TRP A 161 10.23 -11.37 -9.76
N THR A 162 11.41 -11.83 -10.17
CA THR A 162 12.70 -11.35 -9.68
C THR A 162 13.05 -9.97 -10.25
N GLN A 163 14.10 -9.33 -9.75
CA GLN A 163 14.60 -8.04 -10.24
C GLN A 163 14.55 -7.89 -11.77
N GLY A 164 13.91 -6.80 -12.23
CA GLY A 164 13.80 -6.46 -13.66
C GLY A 164 12.81 -7.31 -14.46
N THR A 165 12.04 -8.19 -13.80
CA THR A 165 11.01 -8.98 -14.49
C THR A 165 9.92 -8.05 -15.03
N PRO A 166 9.56 -8.15 -16.32
CA PRO A 166 8.46 -7.38 -16.86
C PRO A 166 7.12 -7.88 -16.27
N VAL A 167 6.37 -6.93 -15.71
CA VAL A 167 5.05 -7.14 -15.13
C VAL A 167 4.06 -6.09 -15.65
N ARG A 168 2.79 -6.45 -15.70
CA ARG A 168 1.67 -5.53 -15.91
C ARG A 168 1.03 -5.26 -14.56
N ILE A 169 0.85 -3.99 -14.20
CA ILE A 169 0.16 -3.57 -12.99
C ILE A 169 -1.12 -2.85 -13.38
N GLU A 170 -2.21 -3.11 -12.65
CA GLU A 170 -3.46 -2.37 -12.76
C GLU A 170 -3.73 -1.56 -11.49
N THR A 171 -4.03 -0.27 -11.67
CA THR A 171 -4.44 0.66 -10.62
C THR A 171 -5.94 0.57 -10.43
N LEU A 172 -6.33 0.05 -9.27
CA LEU A 172 -7.72 -0.29 -8.94
C LEU A 172 -8.52 0.93 -8.49
N ASP A 173 -7.84 1.90 -7.90
CA ASP A 173 -8.42 3.14 -7.40
C ASP A 173 -7.61 4.34 -7.90
N PRO A 174 -7.81 4.77 -9.16
CA PRO A 174 -7.01 5.82 -9.78
C PRO A 174 -7.20 7.19 -9.13
N ASP A 175 -8.23 7.37 -8.29
CA ASP A 175 -8.48 8.62 -7.57
C ASP A 175 -7.78 8.67 -6.21
N PHE A 176 -7.24 7.54 -5.73
CA PHE A 176 -6.53 7.50 -4.46
C PHE A 176 -5.19 8.25 -4.60
N PRO A 177 -4.89 9.27 -3.76
CA PRO A 177 -3.79 10.21 -4.04
C PRO A 177 -2.42 9.56 -4.21
N ALA A 178 -2.13 8.51 -3.45
CA ALA A 178 -0.85 7.79 -3.51
C ALA A 178 -0.67 6.88 -4.74
N VAL A 179 -1.69 6.73 -5.59
CA VAL A 179 -1.58 5.98 -6.84
C VAL A 179 -2.10 6.74 -8.07
N ALA A 180 -2.69 7.92 -7.90
CA ALA A 180 -3.27 8.73 -8.98
C ALA A 180 -2.26 9.22 -10.06
N MET A 181 -0.96 9.16 -9.77
CA MET A 181 0.10 9.46 -10.73
C MET A 181 0.42 8.31 -11.70
N TRP A 182 -0.10 7.11 -11.42
CA TRP A 182 0.08 5.96 -12.28
C TRP A 182 -1.06 5.85 -13.30
N PRO A 183 -0.79 5.39 -14.53
CA PRO A 183 -1.85 4.98 -15.43
C PRO A 183 -2.74 3.90 -14.81
N VAL A 184 -3.96 3.76 -15.32
CA VAL A 184 -4.88 2.68 -14.91
C VAL A 184 -4.25 1.32 -15.16
N SER A 185 -3.51 1.14 -16.25
CA SER A 185 -2.74 -0.05 -16.54
C SER A 185 -1.39 0.34 -17.14
N PHE A 186 -0.31 -0.27 -16.67
CA PHE A 186 1.04 0.03 -17.13
C PHE A 186 1.96 -1.19 -17.02
N ASP A 187 2.92 -1.29 -17.94
CA ASP A 187 4.05 -2.21 -17.83
C ASP A 187 5.14 -1.61 -16.94
N TYR A 188 5.79 -2.47 -16.16
CA TYR A 188 6.87 -2.11 -15.26
C TYR A 188 7.90 -3.24 -15.18
N ALA A 189 9.15 -2.93 -14.86
CA ALA A 189 10.20 -3.92 -14.66
C ALA A 189 10.67 -3.83 -13.20
N GLU A 190 10.35 -4.83 -12.39
CA GLU A 190 10.59 -4.77 -10.94
C GLU A 190 10.67 -6.18 -10.32
N GLU A 191 11.18 -6.27 -9.09
CA GLU A 191 10.97 -7.44 -8.22
C GLU A 191 9.65 -7.32 -7.44
N ILE A 192 8.77 -8.32 -7.55
CA ILE A 192 7.46 -8.31 -6.88
C ILE A 192 7.32 -9.51 -5.94
N TYR A 193 6.98 -9.23 -4.68
CA TYR A 193 6.69 -10.25 -3.67
C TYR A 193 5.25 -10.76 -3.75
N GLN A 194 5.08 -12.05 -3.49
CA GLN A 194 3.79 -12.61 -3.10
C GLN A 194 3.78 -12.85 -1.59
N HIS A 195 2.59 -12.80 -1.00
CA HIS A 195 2.43 -12.79 0.45
C HIS A 195 1.55 -13.94 0.95
N SER A 196 1.92 -14.56 2.07
CA SER A 196 1.03 -15.35 2.92
C SER A 196 0.35 -14.43 3.93
N ASP A 197 -0.66 -14.96 4.64
CA ASP A 197 -1.41 -14.26 5.70
C ASP A 197 -2.01 -12.90 5.30
N PHE A 198 -2.19 -12.71 3.99
CA PHE A 198 -2.80 -11.52 3.42
C PHE A 198 -4.32 -11.58 3.60
N ASP A 199 -4.87 -10.58 4.27
CA ASP A 199 -6.30 -10.49 4.54
C ASP A 199 -6.94 -9.33 3.74
N PRO A 200 -7.73 -9.64 2.69
CA PRO A 200 -8.37 -8.61 1.86
C PRO A 200 -9.43 -7.81 2.62
N ALA A 201 -9.98 -8.32 3.74
CA ALA A 201 -11.00 -7.62 4.51
C ALA A 201 -10.43 -6.52 5.42
N ARG A 202 -9.10 -6.35 5.46
CA ARG A 202 -8.41 -5.38 6.34
C ARG A 202 -7.77 -4.24 5.61
N VAL A 203 -7.64 -4.35 4.29
CA VAL A 203 -6.94 -3.38 3.46
C VAL A 203 -7.77 -3.05 2.23
N ARG A 204 -7.56 -1.85 1.71
CA ARG A 204 -7.96 -1.47 0.37
C ARG A 204 -6.78 -1.70 -0.57
N VAL A 205 -6.89 -2.68 -1.46
CA VAL A 205 -5.90 -2.88 -2.52
C VAL A 205 -6.04 -1.76 -3.56
N LEU A 206 -4.94 -1.06 -3.81
CA LEU A 206 -4.85 0.08 -4.73
C LEU A 206 -4.24 -0.31 -6.07
N GLN A 207 -3.31 -1.27 -6.07
CA GLN A 207 -2.66 -1.81 -7.28
C GLN A 207 -2.46 -3.31 -7.14
N THR A 208 -2.55 -4.04 -8.25
CA THR A 208 -2.36 -5.51 -8.32
C THR A 208 -1.69 -5.90 -9.63
N LEU A 209 -1.03 -7.06 -9.67
CA LEU A 209 -0.58 -7.64 -10.93
C LEU A 209 -1.78 -8.00 -11.83
N ASP A 210 -1.63 -7.72 -13.12
CA ASP A 210 -2.54 -8.17 -14.17
C ASP A 210 -1.88 -9.31 -14.97
N PHE A 211 -2.36 -10.53 -14.76
CA PHE A 211 -1.81 -11.72 -15.40
C PHE A 211 -2.22 -11.89 -16.87
N ALA A 212 -3.18 -11.12 -17.37
CA ALA A 212 -3.41 -11.07 -18.82
C ALA A 212 -2.21 -10.43 -19.55
N GLY A 213 -1.53 -9.50 -18.88
CA GLY A 213 -0.35 -8.79 -19.39
C GLY A 213 1.00 -9.31 -18.91
N THR A 214 1.02 -10.07 -17.83
CA THR A 214 2.26 -10.56 -17.21
C THR A 214 2.58 -11.97 -17.72
N PRO A 215 3.80 -12.23 -18.23
CA PRO A 215 4.18 -13.55 -18.74
C PRO A 215 4.18 -14.64 -17.65
N LEU A 216 4.77 -14.35 -16.49
CA LEU A 216 4.77 -15.26 -15.35
C LEU A 216 3.51 -15.07 -14.51
N ARG A 217 2.68 -16.10 -14.42
CA ARG A 217 1.32 -15.98 -13.86
C ARG A 217 1.13 -16.73 -12.55
N ARG A 218 0.09 -16.33 -11.81
CA ARG A 218 -0.49 -17.10 -10.71
C ARG A 218 -2.01 -17.18 -10.88
N PRO A 219 -2.63 -18.28 -10.42
CA PRO A 219 -4.09 -18.46 -10.50
C PRO A 219 -4.83 -17.72 -9.37
N TYR A 220 -4.18 -16.77 -8.72
CA TYR A 220 -4.70 -15.98 -7.60
C TYR A 220 -4.15 -14.56 -7.69
N ALA A 221 -4.89 -13.59 -7.16
CA ALA A 221 -4.48 -12.19 -7.16
C ALA A 221 -3.20 -11.96 -6.35
N VAL A 222 -2.36 -11.03 -6.82
CA VAL A 222 -1.13 -10.58 -6.16
C VAL A 222 -1.16 -9.06 -6.01
N PRO A 223 -1.62 -8.56 -4.85
CA PRO A 223 -1.61 -7.14 -4.52
C PRO A 223 -0.20 -6.57 -4.53
N VAL A 224 -0.04 -5.39 -5.14
CA VAL A 224 1.22 -4.63 -5.23
C VAL A 224 1.21 -3.47 -4.23
N THR A 225 0.10 -2.76 -4.12
CA THR A 225 -0.01 -1.57 -3.26
C THR A 225 -1.33 -1.62 -2.49
N TRP A 226 -1.32 -1.32 -1.20
CA TRP A 226 -2.54 -1.25 -0.38
C TRP A 226 -2.51 -0.17 0.69
N ALA A 227 -3.70 0.24 1.10
CA ALA A 227 -3.94 1.17 2.19
C ALA A 227 -4.74 0.47 3.31
N ARG A 228 -4.45 0.80 4.56
CA ARG A 228 -5.13 0.26 5.74
C ARG A 228 -5.45 1.37 6.73
N GLN A 229 -6.70 1.37 7.23
CA GLN A 229 -7.06 2.15 8.41
C GLN A 229 -6.66 1.38 9.66
N VAL A 230 -5.96 2.04 10.59
CA VAL A 230 -5.58 1.46 11.89
C VAL A 230 -6.02 2.42 12.98
N GLY A 231 -7.15 2.12 13.63
CA GLY A 231 -7.81 3.07 14.54
C GLY A 231 -8.07 4.40 13.82
N LYS A 232 -7.49 5.49 14.32
CA LYS A 232 -7.54 6.83 13.70
C LYS A 232 -6.38 7.10 12.72
N GLY A 233 -5.31 6.30 12.75
CA GLY A 233 -4.18 6.43 11.85
C GLY A 233 -4.28 5.55 10.62
N ARG A 234 -3.24 5.62 9.80
CA ARG A 234 -3.24 5.09 8.44
C ARG A 234 -1.91 4.42 8.14
N LEU A 235 -2.00 3.29 7.45
CA LEU A 235 -0.86 2.53 6.94
C LEU A 235 -0.96 2.45 5.42
N PHE A 236 0.16 2.68 4.74
CA PHE A 236 0.32 2.45 3.31
C PHE A 236 1.44 1.43 3.08
N PHE A 237 1.28 0.56 2.10
CA PHE A 237 2.35 -0.30 1.63
C PHE A 237 2.40 -0.31 0.11
N THR A 238 3.61 -0.33 -0.45
CA THR A 238 3.85 -0.71 -1.85
C THR A 238 5.00 -1.70 -1.96
N ASN A 239 4.84 -2.67 -2.84
CA ASN A 239 5.83 -3.70 -3.19
C ASN A 239 6.93 -3.14 -4.11
N LEU A 240 6.74 -1.94 -4.67
CA LEU A 240 7.71 -1.27 -5.54
C LEU A 240 8.88 -0.70 -4.73
N GLY A 241 10.06 -0.61 -5.35
CA GLY A 241 11.24 0.04 -4.78
C GLY A 241 12.49 -0.82 -4.70
N HIS A 242 12.45 -2.07 -5.18
CA HIS A 242 13.61 -2.99 -5.19
C HIS A 242 14.75 -2.49 -6.06
N THR A 243 14.41 -2.08 -7.29
CA THR A 243 15.42 -1.69 -8.27
C THR A 243 15.82 -0.23 -8.03
N PRO A 244 17.12 0.12 -8.08
CA PRO A 244 17.55 1.52 -7.92
C PRO A 244 16.85 2.48 -8.88
N SER A 245 16.60 2.08 -10.13
CA SER A 245 15.89 2.91 -11.12
C SER A 245 14.44 3.25 -10.73
N THR A 246 13.81 2.46 -9.86
CA THR A 246 12.48 2.78 -9.33
C THR A 246 12.50 4.08 -8.53
N TRP A 247 13.61 4.38 -7.83
CA TRP A 247 13.78 5.60 -7.05
C TRP A 247 14.02 6.86 -7.91
N ASP A 248 14.38 6.68 -9.18
CA ASP A 248 14.50 7.74 -10.18
C ASP A 248 13.18 7.99 -10.92
N ASP A 249 12.20 7.07 -10.85
CA ASP A 249 10.92 7.22 -11.51
C ASP A 249 10.08 8.33 -10.83
N PRO A 250 9.73 9.42 -11.54
CA PRO A 250 8.95 10.51 -10.96
C PRO A 250 7.58 10.06 -10.42
N ARG A 251 7.00 8.98 -10.97
CA ARG A 251 5.73 8.42 -10.48
C ARG A 251 5.91 7.75 -9.13
N PHE A 252 6.96 6.96 -8.94
CA PHE A 252 7.26 6.33 -7.66
C PHE A 252 7.62 7.37 -6.59
N ARG A 253 8.47 8.35 -6.92
CA ARG A 253 8.80 9.48 -6.04
C ARG A 253 7.55 10.23 -5.57
N LYS A 254 6.63 10.51 -6.50
CA LYS A 254 5.34 11.14 -6.18
C LYS A 254 4.44 10.23 -5.33
N GLN A 255 4.40 8.92 -5.60
CA GLN A 255 3.68 7.94 -4.77
C GLN A 255 4.17 7.96 -3.32
N VAL A 256 5.50 7.95 -3.10
CA VAL A 256 6.07 8.02 -1.75
C VAL A 256 5.66 9.32 -1.03
N ALA A 257 5.77 10.47 -1.70
CA ALA A 257 5.37 11.75 -1.12
C ALA A 257 3.87 11.80 -0.78
N GLU A 258 3.00 11.29 -1.65
CA GLU A 258 1.57 11.21 -1.41
C GLU A 258 1.21 10.18 -0.32
N ALA A 259 1.92 9.06 -0.23
CA ALA A 259 1.75 8.08 0.83
C ALA A 259 2.10 8.67 2.22
N VAL A 260 3.20 9.41 2.32
CA VAL A 260 3.58 10.14 3.56
C VAL A 260 2.50 11.16 3.93
N LYS A 261 2.04 11.98 2.98
CA LYS A 261 0.96 12.95 3.23
C LYS A 261 -0.34 12.28 3.64
N TRP A 262 -0.74 11.22 2.94
CA TRP A 262 -1.98 10.51 3.20
C TRP A 262 -1.97 9.83 4.56
N THR A 263 -0.88 9.16 4.92
CA THR A 263 -0.73 8.48 6.22
C THR A 263 -0.68 9.47 7.39
N ALA A 264 -0.16 10.67 7.16
CA ALA A 264 -0.21 11.79 8.11
C ALA A 264 -1.56 12.55 8.14
N GLY A 265 -2.56 12.11 7.37
CA GLY A 265 -3.88 12.74 7.34
C GLY A 265 -3.93 14.08 6.60
N ARG A 266 -2.93 14.41 5.77
CA ARG A 266 -2.88 15.67 5.00
C ARG A 266 -3.68 15.63 3.71
N THR A 267 -3.99 14.45 3.19
CA THR A 267 -4.80 14.25 1.98
C THR A 267 -5.99 13.33 2.25
N PRO A 268 -7.11 13.50 1.51
CA PRO A 268 -8.25 12.60 1.58
C PRO A 268 -7.92 11.24 0.95
N GLY A 269 -8.76 10.24 1.17
CA GLY A 269 -8.59 8.90 0.58
C GLY A 269 -9.09 7.85 1.55
N SER A 270 -10.10 7.10 1.13
CA SER A 270 -10.69 6.04 1.96
C SER A 270 -9.77 4.82 1.97
N ALA A 271 -9.46 4.29 3.15
CA ALA A 271 -8.83 2.98 3.30
C ALA A 271 -9.85 1.86 3.53
N THR A 272 -11.15 2.12 3.32
CA THR A 272 -12.17 1.09 3.45
C THR A 272 -11.91 -0.02 2.44
N PRO A 273 -11.80 -1.29 2.88
CA PRO A 273 -11.61 -2.43 2.02
C PRO A 273 -12.67 -2.50 0.91
N ASP A 274 -12.24 -2.75 -0.32
CA ASP A 274 -13.13 -3.02 -1.46
C ASP A 274 -13.12 -4.52 -1.72
N VAL A 275 -13.79 -5.25 -0.82
CA VAL A 275 -13.81 -6.71 -0.86
C VAL A 275 -14.37 -7.20 -2.19
N PHE A 276 -15.39 -6.55 -2.74
CA PHE A 276 -15.96 -6.92 -4.03
C PHE A 276 -14.94 -6.81 -5.16
N ARG A 277 -14.26 -5.66 -5.31
CA ARG A 277 -13.26 -5.49 -6.36
C ARG A 277 -12.08 -6.45 -6.19
N GLN A 278 -11.64 -6.68 -4.96
CA GLN A 278 -10.57 -7.63 -4.63
C GLN A 278 -10.98 -9.08 -4.96
N THR A 279 -12.23 -9.45 -4.70
CA THR A 279 -12.84 -10.72 -5.11
C THR A 279 -12.86 -10.86 -6.64
N MET A 280 -13.24 -9.81 -7.37
CA MET A 280 -13.20 -9.82 -8.84
C MET A 280 -11.80 -10.04 -9.40
N TRP A 281 -10.77 -9.57 -8.70
CA TRP A 281 -9.38 -9.81 -9.09
C TRP A 281 -8.90 -11.24 -8.88
N GLN A 282 -9.45 -11.96 -7.91
CA GLN A 282 -9.20 -13.40 -7.78
C GLN A 282 -9.69 -14.12 -9.03
N PHE A 283 -10.92 -13.84 -9.49
CA PHE A 283 -11.45 -14.43 -10.71
C PHE A 283 -10.65 -14.05 -11.95
N LYS A 284 -10.23 -12.78 -12.08
CA LYS A 284 -9.40 -12.34 -13.22
C LYS A 284 -8.05 -13.07 -13.25
N ALA A 285 -7.40 -13.25 -12.11
CA ALA A 285 -6.15 -14.01 -12.01
C ALA A 285 -6.35 -15.50 -12.35
N LEU A 286 -7.41 -16.11 -11.81
CA LEU A 286 -7.76 -17.51 -12.09
C LEU A 286 -7.93 -17.77 -13.59
N LEU A 287 -8.72 -16.93 -14.26
CA LEU A 287 -8.98 -17.06 -15.70
C LEU A 287 -7.71 -16.82 -16.53
N ALA A 288 -6.89 -15.84 -16.14
CA ALA A 288 -5.68 -15.50 -16.86
C ALA A 288 -4.56 -16.55 -16.74
N TYR A 289 -4.57 -17.42 -15.73
CA TYR A 289 -3.47 -18.35 -15.47
C TYR A 289 -3.22 -19.33 -16.63
N GLU A 290 -4.26 -20.01 -17.12
CA GLU A 290 -4.21 -20.81 -18.35
C GLU A 290 -5.17 -20.22 -19.39
N PRO A 291 -4.65 -19.41 -20.33
CA PRO A 291 -5.48 -18.73 -21.31
C PRO A 291 -6.03 -19.73 -22.32
N VAL A 292 -7.33 -19.64 -22.61
CA VAL A 292 -8.00 -20.48 -23.60
C VAL A 292 -8.39 -19.61 -24.79
N ALA A 293 -7.90 -19.95 -25.98
CA ALA A 293 -8.21 -19.21 -27.20
C ALA A 293 -9.74 -19.15 -27.43
N GLY A 294 -10.27 -17.96 -27.67
CA GLY A 294 -11.69 -17.73 -27.93
C GLY A 294 -12.60 -17.73 -26.69
N ARG A 295 -12.07 -17.97 -25.47
CA ARG A 295 -12.87 -17.84 -24.24
C ARG A 295 -13.07 -16.36 -23.91
N ASP A 296 -14.32 -15.93 -23.80
CA ASP A 296 -14.65 -14.54 -23.45
C ASP A 296 -14.61 -14.34 -21.94
N ASP A 297 -13.40 -14.14 -21.40
CA ASP A 297 -13.17 -13.89 -19.98
C ASP A 297 -13.89 -12.65 -19.47
N ARG A 298 -14.13 -11.65 -20.34
CA ARG A 298 -14.89 -10.46 -19.97
C ARG A 298 -16.36 -10.79 -19.74
N ALA A 299 -16.97 -11.59 -20.62
CA ALA A 299 -18.35 -12.04 -20.46
C ALA A 299 -18.52 -12.93 -19.22
N ILE A 300 -17.54 -13.80 -18.94
CA ILE A 300 -17.51 -14.62 -17.72
C ILE A 300 -17.49 -13.73 -16.48
N LEU A 301 -16.53 -12.80 -16.39
CA LEU A 301 -16.41 -11.87 -15.26
C LEU A 301 -17.67 -11.01 -15.08
N ALA A 302 -18.30 -10.56 -16.17
CA ALA A 302 -19.54 -9.78 -16.12
C ALA A 302 -20.76 -10.57 -15.59
N ARG A 303 -20.77 -11.89 -15.76
CA ARG A 303 -21.78 -12.78 -15.17
C ARG A 303 -21.46 -13.07 -13.71
N VAL A 304 -20.21 -13.46 -13.44
CA VAL A 304 -19.71 -13.75 -12.09
C VAL A 304 -19.92 -12.55 -11.17
N SER A 305 -19.69 -11.32 -11.64
CA SER A 305 -19.86 -10.09 -10.85
C SER A 305 -21.29 -9.83 -10.38
N LYS A 306 -22.29 -10.48 -10.99
CA LYS A 306 -23.72 -10.35 -10.66
C LYS A 306 -24.25 -11.52 -9.82
N MET A 307 -23.39 -12.48 -9.50
CA MET A 307 -23.75 -13.64 -8.67
C MET A 307 -23.90 -13.25 -7.20
N ASP A 308 -24.47 -14.18 -6.43
CA ASP A 308 -24.61 -14.06 -4.99
C ASP A 308 -23.26 -13.77 -4.30
N PRO A 309 -23.16 -12.72 -3.45
CA PRO A 309 -21.92 -12.35 -2.78
C PRO A 309 -21.34 -13.41 -1.84
N VAL A 310 -22.17 -14.27 -1.24
CA VAL A 310 -21.70 -15.36 -0.37
C VAL A 310 -20.92 -16.37 -1.21
N TRP A 311 -21.47 -16.76 -2.37
CA TRP A 311 -20.74 -17.63 -3.29
C TRP A 311 -19.47 -16.95 -3.85
N GLN A 312 -19.56 -15.67 -4.25
CA GLN A 312 -18.40 -14.94 -4.78
C GLN A 312 -17.24 -14.92 -3.79
N ASN A 313 -17.51 -14.62 -2.53
CA ASN A 313 -16.49 -14.57 -1.48
C ASN A 313 -15.92 -15.97 -1.19
N ALA A 314 -16.76 -16.99 -1.06
CA ALA A 314 -16.30 -18.36 -0.85
C ALA A 314 -15.47 -18.90 -2.03
N ALA A 315 -15.83 -18.54 -3.27
CA ALA A 315 -15.03 -18.88 -4.45
C ALA A 315 -13.71 -18.12 -4.45
N ALA A 316 -13.70 -16.82 -4.14
CA ALA A 316 -12.47 -16.03 -4.03
C ALA A 316 -11.52 -16.55 -2.94
N GLU A 317 -12.03 -17.03 -1.81
CA GLU A 317 -11.25 -17.69 -0.77
C GLU A 317 -10.62 -18.99 -1.26
N ARG A 318 -11.38 -19.83 -1.99
CA ARG A 318 -10.82 -21.04 -2.62
C ARG A 318 -9.74 -20.71 -3.65
N ILE A 319 -9.93 -19.65 -4.44
CA ILE A 319 -8.93 -19.16 -5.40
C ILE A 319 -7.67 -18.71 -4.66
N ALA A 320 -7.81 -17.89 -3.61
CA ALA A 320 -6.68 -17.45 -2.79
C ALA A 320 -5.94 -18.65 -2.16
N GLY A 321 -6.67 -19.67 -1.72
CA GLY A 321 -6.15 -20.91 -1.17
C GLY A 321 -5.31 -21.75 -2.15
N LEU A 322 -5.40 -21.50 -3.46
CA LEU A 322 -4.49 -22.13 -4.44
C LEU A 322 -3.03 -21.81 -4.18
N ARG A 323 -2.72 -20.70 -3.48
CA ARG A 323 -1.36 -20.33 -3.08
C ARG A 323 -0.69 -21.40 -2.20
N GLU A 324 -1.44 -21.97 -1.25
CA GLU A 324 -0.91 -22.92 -0.27
C GLU A 324 -0.53 -24.26 -0.90
N VAL A 325 -1.24 -24.64 -1.97
CA VAL A 325 -0.99 -25.87 -2.72
C VAL A 325 -0.12 -25.63 -3.96
N TYR A 326 0.24 -24.38 -4.27
CA TYR A 326 1.03 -24.07 -5.46
C TYR A 326 2.44 -24.71 -5.37
N PRO A 327 2.92 -25.39 -6.43
CA PRO A 327 4.22 -26.04 -6.42
C PRO A 327 5.36 -25.06 -6.11
N LYS A 328 6.12 -25.33 -5.03
CA LYS A 328 7.21 -24.45 -4.58
C LYS A 328 8.49 -24.61 -5.40
N LYS A 329 8.71 -25.79 -5.98
CA LYS A 329 9.85 -26.10 -6.84
C LYS A 329 9.38 -26.66 -8.19
N PRO A 330 10.18 -26.50 -9.27
CA PRO A 330 9.81 -27.01 -10.59
C PRO A 330 9.52 -28.53 -10.64
N ASP A 331 10.18 -29.30 -9.79
CA ASP A 331 10.10 -30.77 -9.68
C ASP A 331 9.07 -31.26 -8.65
N SER A 332 8.35 -30.36 -7.98
CA SER A 332 7.31 -30.72 -7.01
C SER A 332 6.12 -31.41 -7.69
N ASP A 333 5.51 -32.38 -7.01
CA ASP A 333 4.26 -32.98 -7.47
C ASP A 333 3.18 -31.90 -7.61
N ARG A 334 2.65 -31.77 -8.83
CA ARG A 334 1.64 -30.78 -9.19
C ARG A 334 0.22 -31.30 -9.00
N ALA A 335 0.01 -32.60 -8.81
CA ALA A 335 -1.33 -33.18 -8.78
C ALA A 335 -2.28 -32.52 -7.76
N PRO A 336 -1.86 -32.17 -6.52
CA PRO A 336 -2.74 -31.47 -5.57
C PRO A 336 -3.18 -30.09 -6.07
N PHE A 337 -2.24 -29.33 -6.64
CA PHE A 337 -2.52 -28.02 -7.23
C PHE A 337 -3.46 -28.12 -8.41
N GLU A 338 -3.16 -29.01 -9.36
CA GLU A 338 -3.95 -29.17 -10.59
C GLU A 338 -5.39 -29.60 -10.27
N ALA A 339 -5.58 -30.49 -9.29
CA ALA A 339 -6.90 -30.89 -8.82
C ALA A 339 -7.69 -29.70 -8.23
N ALA A 340 -7.05 -28.92 -7.33
CA ALA A 340 -7.68 -27.78 -6.70
C ALA A 340 -8.01 -26.66 -7.71
N TYR A 341 -7.06 -26.33 -8.59
CA TYR A 341 -7.20 -25.33 -9.63
C TYR A 341 -8.33 -25.70 -10.61
N ARG A 342 -8.37 -26.95 -11.11
CA ARG A 342 -9.43 -27.40 -12.03
C ARG A 342 -10.80 -27.38 -11.36
N ALA A 343 -10.89 -27.78 -10.10
CA ALA A 343 -12.16 -27.78 -9.37
C ALA A 343 -12.74 -26.37 -9.22
N VAL A 344 -11.92 -25.38 -8.83
CA VAL A 344 -12.40 -24.00 -8.70
C VAL A 344 -12.65 -23.34 -10.05
N LEU A 345 -11.80 -23.60 -11.06
CA LEU A 345 -12.01 -23.10 -12.42
C LEU A 345 -13.32 -23.63 -13.01
N ALA A 346 -13.60 -24.93 -12.87
CA ALA A 346 -14.83 -25.52 -13.40
C ALA A 346 -16.10 -24.88 -12.81
N ASP A 347 -16.13 -24.64 -11.49
CA ASP A 347 -17.25 -23.94 -10.84
C ASP A 347 -17.41 -22.51 -11.37
N VAL A 348 -16.31 -21.76 -11.49
CA VAL A 348 -16.33 -20.39 -12.04
C VAL A 348 -16.80 -20.36 -13.48
N LEU A 349 -16.35 -21.29 -14.32
CA LEU A 349 -16.74 -21.39 -15.73
C LEU A 349 -18.22 -21.76 -15.89
N ALA A 350 -18.71 -22.74 -15.11
CA ALA A 350 -20.12 -23.14 -15.12
C ALA A 350 -21.04 -21.97 -14.73
N ARG A 351 -20.69 -21.24 -13.66
CA ARG A 351 -21.40 -20.03 -13.22
C ARG A 351 -21.25 -18.87 -14.21
N GLY A 352 -20.11 -18.84 -14.89
CA GLY A 352 -19.77 -17.92 -15.97
C GLY A 352 -20.47 -18.22 -17.29
N GLY A 353 -21.30 -19.26 -17.38
CA GLY A 353 -22.07 -19.61 -18.57
C GLY A 353 -21.24 -20.27 -19.68
N VAL A 354 -20.08 -20.83 -19.36
CA VAL A 354 -19.33 -21.74 -20.22
C VAL A 354 -19.83 -23.15 -19.91
N ARG A 355 -20.30 -23.86 -20.94
CA ARG A 355 -20.80 -25.24 -20.81
C ARG A 355 -19.70 -26.25 -21.09
#